data_AF-A0A3B0BTZ6-F1
#
_entry.id   AF-A0A3B0BTZ6-F1
#
_cell.length_a   1.000
_cell.length_b   1.000
_cell.length_c   1.000
_cell.angle_alpha   90.00
_cell.angle_beta   90.00
_cell.angle_gamma   90.00
#
_symmetry.space_group_name_H-M   'P 1'
#
loop_
_entity.id
_entity.type
_entity.pdbx_description
1 polymer ?
#
loop_
_entity_poly.entity_id
_entity_poly.type
_entity_poly.pdbx_seq_one_letter_code
_entity_poly.pdbx_strand_id
1 'polypeptide(L)' 'MGRLLERLEAERRTLIETAIESLERGIPLAENEAVQAQSRKIDRLIVRLQEQNAGRERHRR' A
#
# COMPACT_ATOMS: atom_id res chain seq x y z
N MET A 1 -2.79 -4.17 -15.75
CA MET A 1 -2.19 -3.17 -14.83
C MET A 1 -3.23 -2.32 -14.10
N GLY A 2 -4.29 -1.81 -14.76
CA GLY A 2 -5.25 -0.86 -14.16
C GLY A 2 -5.78 -1.26 -12.78
N ARG A 3 -6.41 -2.44 -12.66
CA ARG A 3 -7.05 -2.88 -11.39
C ARG A 3 -6.13 -2.99 -10.17
N LEU A 4 -4.85 -3.32 -10.35
CA LEU A 4 -3.90 -3.40 -9.23
C LEU A 4 -3.36 -2.03 -8.84
N LEU A 5 -3.18 -1.13 -9.81
CA LEU A 5 -2.81 0.26 -9.56
C LEU A 5 -3.95 1.03 -8.90
N GLU A 6 -5.18 0.90 -9.41
CA GLU A 6 -6.38 1.49 -8.79
C GLU A 6 -6.56 1.01 -7.34
N ARG A 7 -6.32 -0.28 -7.09
CA ARG A 7 -6.35 -0.82 -5.73
C ARG A 7 -5.22 -0.24 -4.88
N LEU A 8 -4.00 -0.13 -5.39
CA LEU A 8 -2.89 0.47 -4.65
C LEU A 8 -3.18 1.94 -4.29
N GLU A 9 -3.76 2.70 -5.21
CA GLU A 9 -4.15 4.10 -4.98
C GLU A 9 -5.25 4.23 -3.92
N ALA A 10 -6.27 3.37 -3.98
CA ALA A 10 -7.32 3.34 -2.97
C ALA A 10 -6.75 3.07 -1.57
N GLU A 11 -5.89 2.05 -1.45
CA GLU A 11 -5.28 1.70 -0.16
C GLU A 11 -4.35 2.80 0.35
N ARG A 12 -3.67 3.53 -0.54
CA ARG A 12 -2.86 4.70 -0.20
C ARG A 12 -3.69 5.85 0.34
N ARG A 13 -4.86 6.13 -0.22
CA ARG A 13 -5.77 7.16 0.30
C ARG A 13 -6.23 6.81 1.71
N THR A 14 -6.67 5.56 1.92
CA THR A 14 -7.04 5.08 3.25
C THR A 14 -5.89 5.18 4.25
N LEU A 15 -4.65 4.86 3.85
CA LEU A 15 -3.49 5.02 4.73
C LEU A 15 -3.29 6.48 5.17
N ILE A 16 -3.45 7.43 4.26
CA ILE A 16 -3.30 8.86 4.55
C ILE A 16 -4.37 9.31 5.54
N GLU A 17 -5.63 8.95 5.31
CA GLU A 17 -6.75 9.27 6.20
C GLU A 17 -6.52 8.70 7.60
N THR A 18 -6.18 7.41 7.71
CA THR A 18 -5.91 6.77 9.01
C THR A 18 -4.67 7.35 9.71
N ALA A 19 -3.65 7.74 8.96
CA ALA A 19 -2.45 8.37 9.51
C ALA A 19 -2.75 9.77 10.06
N ILE A 20 -3.55 10.58 9.36
CA ILE A 20 -3.99 11.89 9.82
C ILE A 20 -4.79 11.75 11.12
N GLU A 21 -5.80 10.87 11.15
CA GLU A 21 -6.59 10.63 12.36
C GLU A 21 -5.72 10.17 13.55
N SER A 22 -4.70 9.35 13.30
CA SER A 22 -3.73 8.93 14.32
C SER A 22 -3.00 10.12 14.92
N LEU A 23 -2.48 11.01 14.05
CA LEU A 23 -1.71 12.17 14.46
C LEU A 23 -2.57 13.19 15.19
N GLU A 24 -3.82 13.40 14.75
CA GLU A 24 -4.79 14.26 15.42
C GLU A 24 -5.11 13.77 16.84
N ARG A 25 -5.07 12.45 17.06
CA ARG A 25 -5.23 11.84 18.39
C ARG A 25 -3.93 11.80 19.19
N GLY A 26 -2.82 12.32 18.65
CA GLY A 26 -1.50 12.28 19.27
C GLY A 26 -0.87 10.88 19.34
N ILE A 27 -1.39 9.93 18.57
CA ILE A 27 -0.89 8.55 18.53
C ILE A 27 0.24 8.49 17.49
N PRO A 28 1.47 8.10 17.87
CA PRO A 28 2.56 7.89 16.92
C PRO A 28 2.17 6.85 15.86
N LEU A 29 2.49 7.12 14.59
CA LEU A 29 2.16 6.20 13.48
C LEU A 29 2.73 4.79 13.66
N ALA A 30 3.88 4.67 14.34
CA ALA A 30 4.52 3.40 14.66
C ALA A 30 3.69 2.56 15.66
N GLU A 31 2.95 3.22 16.55
CA GLU A 31 2.14 2.59 17.60
C GLU A 31 0.69 2.37 17.15
N ASN A 32 0.25 3.01 16.06
CA ASN A 32 -1.07 2.81 15.51
C ASN A 32 -1.14 1.53 14.66
N GLU A 33 -1.71 0.47 15.25
CA GLU A 33 -1.87 -0.84 14.58
C GLU A 33 -2.63 -0.76 13.25
N ALA A 34 -3.62 0.13 13.11
CA ALA A 34 -4.38 0.29 11.87
C ALA A 34 -3.51 0.87 10.75
N VAL A 35 -2.71 1.90 11.05
CA VAL A 35 -1.72 2.47 10.12
C VAL A 35 -0.71 1.40 9.71
N GLN A 36 -0.20 0.62 10.67
CA GLN A 36 0.75 -0.46 10.39
C GLN A 36 0.15 -1.58 9.54
N ALA A 37 -1.10 -1.98 9.83
CA ALA A 37 -1.81 -2.98 9.04
C ALA A 37 -2.03 -2.52 7.60
N GLN A 38 -2.41 -1.25 7.41
CA GLN A 38 -2.64 -0.66 6.11
C GLN A 38 -1.33 -0.52 5.31
N SER A 39 -0.23 -0.13 5.96
CA SER A 39 1.10 -0.10 5.33
C SER A 39 1.52 -1.49 4.84
N ARG A 40 1.38 -2.53 5.68
CA ARG A 40 1.71 -3.92 5.28
C ARG A 40 0.88 -4.42 4.09
N LYS A 41 -0.33 -3.91 3.91
CA LYS A 41 -1.21 -4.26 2.79
C LYS A 41 -0.72 -3.60 1.50
N ILE A 42 -0.29 -2.34 1.57
CA ILE A 42 0.34 -1.61 0.47
C ILE A 42 1.63 -2.30 0.03
N ASP A 43 2.48 -2.71 0.98
CA ASP A 43 3.74 -3.39 0.67
C ASP A 43 3.51 -4.68 -0.14
N ARG A 44 2.53 -5.50 0.26
CA ARG A 44 2.15 -6.70 -0.49
C ARG A 44 1.64 -6.40 -1.89
N LEU A 45 0.90 -5.31 -2.07
CA LEU A 45 0.42 -4.88 -3.40
C LEU A 45 1.56 -4.42 -4.30
N ILE A 46 2.55 -3.72 -3.73
CA ILE A 46 3.76 -3.30 -4.46
C ILE A 46 4.56 -4.52 -4.91
N VAL A 47 4.80 -5.49 -4.01
CA VAL A 47 5.49 -6.74 -4.36
C VAL A 47 4.77 -7.46 -5.51
N ARG A 48 3.45 -7.60 -5.42
CA ARG A 48 2.65 -8.23 -6.49
C ARG A 48 2.73 -7.47 -7.81
N LEU A 49 2.76 -6.14 -7.78
CA LEU A 49 2.95 -5.32 -8.98
C LEU A 49 4.34 -5.52 -9.58
N GLN A 50 5.38 -5.58 -8.75
CA GLN A 50 6.74 -5.86 -9.17
C GLN A 50 6.88 -7.26 -9.79
N GLU A 51 6.25 -8.28 -9.20
CA GLU A 51 6.21 -9.63 -9.76
C GLU A 51 5.52 -9.67 -11.13
N GLN A 52 4.40 -8.98 -11.30
CA GLN A 52 3.71 -8.89 -12.59
C GLN A 52 4.55 -8.18 -13.65
N ASN A 53 5.30 -7.14 -13.27
CA ASN A 53 6.19 -6.43 -14.17
C ASN A 53 7.41 -7.29 -14.53
N ALA A 54 8.03 -7.96 -13.55
CA ALA A 54 9.17 -8.85 -13.77
C ALA A 54 8.81 -10.10 -14.59
N GLY A 55 7.60 -10.63 -14.43
CA GLY A 55 7.08 -11.73 -15.26
C GLY A 55 6.88 -11.32 -16.72
N ARG A 56 6.52 -10.06 -16.98
CA ARG A 56 6.41 -9.51 -18.35
C ARG A 56 7.77 -9.29 -19.00
N GLU A 57 8.78 -8.91 -18.23
CA GLU A 57 10.16 -8.76 -18.72
C GLU A 57 10.75 -10.11 -19.19
N ARG A 58 10.44 -11.19 -18.46
CA ARG A 58 10.89 -12.55 -18.80
C ARG A 58 10.22 -13.17 -20.03
N HIS A 59 8.99 -12.76 -20.36
CA HIS A 59 8.25 -13.28 -21.52
C HIS A 59 8.54 -12.50 -22.82
N ARG A 60 9.39 -11.47 -22.75
CA ARG A 60 9.76 -10.60 -23.87
C ARG A 60 11.21 -10.79 -24.35
N ARG A 61 11.94 -11.73 -23.73
CA ARG A 61 13.27 -12.19 -24.15
C ARG A 61 13.14 -13.55 -24.81
#